data_AF-A0A5B7BAK6-F1
#
_entry.id   AF-A0A5B7BAK6-F1
#
_cell.length_a   1.000
_cell.length_b   1.000
_cell.length_c   1.000
_cell.angle_alpha   90.00
_cell.angle_beta   90.00
_cell.angle_gamma   90.00
#
_symmetry.space_group_name_H-M   'P 1'
#
loop_
_entity.id
_entity.type
_entity.pdbx_description
1 polymer ?
#
loop_
_entity_poly.entity_id
_entity_poly.type
_entity_poly.pdbx_seq_one_letter_code
_entity_poly.pdbx_strand_id
1 'polypeptide(L)'
;RQFSSDDHIEARVSSVARSSAERPSTAKSSPAVLASPLAIDHNPQPLSYPPPSFSRLLSLNSPEWKQGLIGSLSDIAFGAVQPVYALTIGGMISAFFSPSHEEMCARIQTYSLIFSSLALISIIVNLSQHYNFAYMGGQLTKRIRLRMLEKILTFEAAWFDEEQNSSGALCCRLNNEASMVKSLVADRVSLLLQTTSAVAIAMIMGLVLAWKLALVMI
;
A
#
# COMPACT_ATOMS: atom_id res chain seq x y z
N ARG A 1 -40.82 46.00 25.49
CA ARG A 1 -41.32 46.89 24.41
C ARG A 1 -40.30 46.83 23.27
N GLN A 2 -40.73 46.30 22.11
CA GLN A 2 -40.22 46.57 20.74
C GLN A 2 -38.73 46.22 20.42
N PHE A 3 -38.33 45.71 19.25
CA PHE A 3 -38.98 45.45 17.96
C PHE A 3 -38.06 44.52 17.12
N SER A 4 -38.67 43.77 16.20
CA SER A 4 -38.11 42.88 15.18
C SER A 4 -37.38 43.64 14.05
N SER A 5 -36.47 43.01 13.31
CA SER A 5 -36.51 42.93 11.83
C SER A 5 -35.25 42.26 11.28
N ASP A 6 -35.49 41.20 10.52
CA ASP A 6 -34.60 40.61 9.53
C ASP A 6 -34.26 41.63 8.43
N ASP A 7 -33.05 41.56 7.88
CA ASP A 7 -32.83 41.96 6.48
C ASP A 7 -31.66 41.23 5.83
N HIS A 8 -31.89 40.91 4.56
CA HIS A 8 -31.08 40.11 3.65
C HIS A 8 -29.81 40.82 3.16
N ILE A 9 -28.72 40.06 2.94
CA ILE A 9 -27.75 40.34 1.86
C ILE A 9 -27.43 39.05 1.12
N GLU A 10 -27.97 38.95 -0.09
CA GLU A 10 -27.57 38.02 -1.15
C GLU A 10 -26.18 38.37 -1.69
N ALA A 11 -25.31 37.37 -1.84
CA ALA A 11 -24.10 37.49 -2.67
C ALA A 11 -24.07 36.35 -3.70
N ARG A 12 -24.41 36.72 -4.95
CA ARG A 12 -24.16 35.97 -6.19
C ARG A 12 -22.66 35.69 -6.36
N VAL A 13 -22.30 34.45 -6.71
CA VAL A 13 -21.33 34.19 -7.81
C VAL A 13 -21.81 32.99 -8.63
N SER A 14 -21.78 33.21 -9.93
CA SER A 14 -22.44 32.50 -11.02
C SER A 14 -21.83 31.14 -11.41
N SER A 15 -22.69 30.12 -11.53
CA SER A 15 -22.42 28.86 -12.23
C SER A 15 -22.66 29.02 -13.74
N VAL A 16 -21.60 29.04 -14.55
CA VAL A 16 -21.69 28.86 -16.01
C VAL A 16 -20.51 27.99 -16.46
N ALA A 17 -20.78 26.71 -16.70
CA ALA A 17 -19.92 25.85 -17.51
C ALA A 17 -20.77 25.30 -18.66
N ARG A 18 -20.72 25.98 -19.81
CA ARG A 18 -21.29 25.53 -21.08
C ARG A 18 -20.31 24.55 -21.72
N SER A 19 -20.67 23.27 -21.74
CA SER A 19 -20.04 22.25 -22.60
C SER A 19 -20.35 22.58 -24.06
N SER A 20 -19.32 22.80 -24.88
CA SER A 20 -19.45 22.99 -26.33
C SER A 20 -18.89 21.77 -27.03
N ALA A 21 -19.80 21.10 -27.75
CA ALA A 21 -19.58 19.90 -28.52
C ALA A 21 -18.63 20.12 -29.71
N GLU A 22 -17.98 19.01 -30.06
CA GLU A 22 -17.01 18.81 -31.13
C GLU A 22 -17.49 19.30 -32.51
N ARG A 23 -16.55 19.87 -33.28
CA ARG A 23 -16.67 20.04 -34.74
C ARG A 23 -15.46 19.37 -35.41
N PRO A 24 -15.64 18.43 -36.34
CA PRO A 24 -14.54 17.95 -37.17
C PRO A 24 -14.35 18.88 -38.38
N SER A 25 -13.15 19.43 -38.55
CA SER A 25 -12.80 20.22 -39.73
C SER A 25 -12.17 19.33 -40.81
N THR A 26 -12.87 19.20 -41.93
CA THR A 26 -12.33 18.73 -43.20
C THR A 26 -11.77 19.92 -43.99
N ALA A 27 -10.49 19.89 -44.37
CA ALA A 27 -9.98 20.63 -45.53
C ALA A 27 -8.68 19.99 -46.04
N LYS A 28 -8.70 19.56 -47.31
CA LYS A 28 -7.54 19.19 -48.14
C LYS A 28 -7.18 20.40 -49.02
N SER A 29 -5.89 20.77 -49.14
CA SER A 29 -5.26 21.30 -50.37
C SER A 29 -3.76 21.68 -50.16
N SER A 30 -2.89 21.15 -51.03
CA SER A 30 -1.42 21.33 -51.23
C SER A 30 -1.00 22.78 -51.67
N PRO A 31 0.27 23.14 -52.03
CA PRO A 31 1.52 22.37 -52.22
C PRO A 31 2.85 23.00 -51.68
N ALA A 32 3.96 22.33 -51.99
CA ALA A 32 5.34 22.45 -51.50
C ALA A 32 6.06 23.79 -51.68
N VAL A 33 6.90 24.17 -50.70
CA VAL A 33 8.06 25.07 -50.87
C VAL A 33 9.20 24.67 -49.90
N LEU A 34 10.38 24.47 -50.51
CA LEU A 34 11.76 24.49 -49.99
C LEU A 34 12.27 23.35 -49.09
N ALA A 35 13.15 22.54 -49.67
CA ALA A 35 14.01 21.60 -48.97
C ALA A 35 15.09 22.33 -48.16
N SER A 36 15.10 22.11 -46.84
CA SER A 36 16.28 22.27 -46.00
C SER A 36 16.90 20.88 -45.79
N PRO A 37 18.18 20.65 -46.11
CA PRO A 37 18.83 19.38 -45.82
C PRO A 37 19.20 19.35 -44.33
N LEU A 38 18.74 18.31 -43.63
CA LEU A 38 18.98 17.96 -42.23
C LEU A 38 18.08 18.64 -41.18
N ALA A 39 16.79 18.33 -41.24
CA ALA A 39 16.03 18.19 -40.00
C ALA A 39 16.53 16.93 -39.27
N ILE A 40 17.37 17.11 -38.26
CA ILE A 40 17.57 16.08 -37.25
C ILE A 40 16.21 15.92 -36.59
N ASP A 41 15.55 14.79 -36.87
CA ASP A 41 14.28 14.39 -36.27
C ASP A 41 14.50 14.21 -34.77
N HIS A 42 14.36 15.30 -34.02
CA HIS A 42 14.39 15.33 -32.57
C HIS A 42 13.02 14.94 -32.03
N ASN A 43 12.47 13.83 -32.53
CA ASN A 43 11.38 13.13 -31.88
C ASN A 43 12.00 12.00 -31.07
N PRO A 44 12.29 12.18 -29.76
CA PRO A 44 12.73 11.07 -28.94
C PRO A 44 11.61 10.04 -28.93
N GLN A 45 11.78 8.98 -29.72
CA GLN A 45 11.01 7.75 -29.63
C GLN A 45 10.92 7.40 -28.14
N PRO A 46 9.73 7.27 -27.52
CA PRO A 46 9.63 6.94 -26.12
C PRO A 46 10.28 5.57 -25.93
N LEU A 47 11.49 5.55 -25.39
CA LEU A 47 12.24 4.34 -25.06
C LEU A 47 11.34 3.49 -24.16
N SER A 48 10.75 2.44 -24.75
CA SER A 48 9.89 1.49 -24.05
C SER A 48 10.78 0.56 -23.24
N TYR A 49 11.15 1.00 -22.03
CA TYR A 49 11.82 0.13 -21.09
C TYR A 49 10.80 -0.90 -20.57
N PRO A 50 11.12 -2.21 -20.61
CA PRO A 50 10.25 -3.20 -20.01
C PRO A 50 10.09 -2.89 -18.53
N PRO A 51 8.88 -3.03 -17.95
CA PRO A 51 8.66 -2.74 -16.55
C PRO A 51 9.62 -3.58 -15.70
N PRO A 52 10.30 -2.97 -14.71
CA PRO A 52 11.22 -3.71 -13.87
C PRO A 52 10.46 -4.81 -13.13
N SER A 53 10.97 -6.04 -13.21
CA SER A 53 10.37 -7.20 -12.52
C SER A 53 10.48 -7.03 -11.00
N PHE A 54 9.37 -7.21 -10.28
CA PHE A 54 9.32 -7.21 -8.81
C PHE A 54 10.30 -8.21 -8.19
N SER A 55 10.52 -9.36 -8.83
CA SER A 55 11.49 -10.36 -8.38
C SER A 55 12.93 -9.83 -8.42
N ARG A 56 13.27 -9.03 -9.44
CA ARG A 56 14.58 -8.39 -9.59
C ARG A 56 14.79 -7.27 -8.57
N LEU A 57 13.72 -6.57 -8.17
CA LEU A 57 13.76 -5.59 -7.08
C LEU A 57 13.92 -6.27 -5.71
N LEU A 58 13.27 -7.41 -5.51
CA LEU A 58 13.38 -8.20 -4.27
C LEU A 58 14.78 -8.85 -4.15
N SER A 59 15.39 -9.29 -5.25
CA SER A 59 16.74 -9.87 -5.23
C SER A 59 17.84 -8.86 -4.87
N LEU A 60 17.58 -7.55 -5.06
CA LEU A 60 18.46 -6.47 -4.63
C LEU A 60 18.44 -6.26 -3.10
N ASN A 61 17.45 -6.84 -2.39
CA ASN A 61 17.32 -6.82 -0.93
C ASN A 61 18.01 -8.03 -0.24
N SER A 62 18.75 -8.85 -0.99
CA SER A 62 19.46 -10.04 -0.49
C SER A 62 20.33 -9.86 0.78
N PRO A 63 20.95 -8.69 1.08
CA PRO A 63 21.76 -8.58 2.29
C PRO A 63 20.97 -8.42 3.60
N GLU A 64 19.67 -8.08 3.56
CA GLU A 64 18.83 -7.95 4.77
C GLU A 64 17.69 -8.96 4.83
N TRP A 65 17.80 -10.06 4.07
CA TRP A 65 16.81 -11.14 4.02
C TRP A 65 16.41 -11.68 5.40
N LYS A 66 17.33 -11.67 6.37
CA LYS A 66 17.08 -12.12 7.74
C LYS A 66 16.01 -11.29 8.45
N GLN A 67 16.04 -9.97 8.32
CA GLN A 67 15.02 -9.13 8.95
C GLN A 67 13.68 -9.20 8.21
N GLY A 68 13.72 -9.32 6.88
CA GLY A 68 12.53 -9.60 6.09
C GLY A 68 11.84 -10.91 6.51
N LEU A 69 12.61 -11.95 6.82
CA LEU A 69 12.07 -13.22 7.33
C LEU A 69 11.47 -13.10 8.72
N ILE A 70 12.13 -12.38 9.63
CA ILE A 70 11.60 -12.15 10.99
C ILE A 70 10.29 -11.34 10.92
N GLY A 71 10.25 -10.32 10.06
CA GLY A 71 9.02 -9.58 9.75
C GLY A 71 7.93 -10.48 9.18
N SER A 72 8.27 -11.34 8.23
CA SER A 72 7.34 -12.29 7.60
C SER A 72 6.76 -13.31 8.59
N LEU A 73 7.58 -13.82 9.52
CA LEU A 73 7.11 -14.70 10.58
C LEU A 73 6.13 -13.98 11.52
N SER A 74 6.40 -12.70 11.79
CA SER A 74 5.51 -11.85 12.59
C SER A 74 4.19 -11.56 11.85
N ASP A 75 4.22 -11.32 10.53
CA ASP A 75 3.01 -11.16 9.70
C ASP A 75 2.12 -12.41 9.78
N ILE A 76 2.71 -13.61 9.70
CA ILE A 76 1.99 -14.88 9.77
C ILE A 76 1.34 -15.06 11.14
N ALA A 77 2.09 -14.78 12.21
CA ALA A 77 1.57 -14.85 13.58
C ALA A 77 0.44 -13.84 13.80
N PHE A 78 0.56 -12.62 13.28
CA PHE A 78 -0.48 -11.61 13.38
C PHE A 78 -1.72 -11.95 12.54
N GLY A 79 -1.56 -12.57 11.36
CA GLY A 79 -2.67 -13.04 10.55
C GLY A 79 -3.56 -14.07 11.27
N ALA A 80 -3.00 -14.84 12.21
CA ALA A 80 -3.76 -15.79 13.04
C ALA A 80 -4.66 -15.12 14.09
N VAL A 81 -4.40 -13.85 14.45
CA VAL A 81 -5.09 -13.15 15.54
C VAL A 81 -6.58 -13.02 15.24
N GLN A 82 -6.96 -12.71 13.99
CA GLN A 82 -8.36 -12.53 13.60
C GLN A 82 -9.19 -13.84 13.75
N PRO A 83 -8.77 -14.98 13.18
CA PRO A 83 -9.46 -16.26 13.41
C PRO A 83 -9.52 -16.68 14.89
N VAL A 84 -8.41 -16.53 15.62
CA VAL A 84 -8.35 -16.89 17.06
C VAL A 84 -9.28 -16.02 17.88
N TYR A 85 -9.33 -14.72 17.59
CA TYR A 85 -10.25 -13.79 18.24
C TYR A 85 -11.71 -14.20 18.02
N ALA A 86 -12.10 -14.51 16.78
CA ALA A 86 -13.46 -14.94 16.45
C ALA A 86 -13.87 -16.21 17.22
N LEU A 87 -12.98 -17.20 17.33
CA LEU A 87 -13.24 -18.43 18.07
C LEU A 87 -13.31 -18.22 19.57
N THR A 88 -12.46 -17.35 20.11
CA THR A 88 -12.48 -17.01 21.54
C THR A 88 -13.79 -16.32 21.90
N ILE A 89 -14.30 -15.42 21.05
CA ILE A 89 -15.63 -14.82 21.23
C ILE A 89 -16.73 -15.88 21.16
N GLY A 90 -16.70 -16.79 20.17
CA GLY A 90 -17.66 -17.88 20.07
C GLY A 90 -17.69 -18.79 21.30
N GLY A 91 -16.51 -19.16 21.82
CA GLY A 91 -16.35 -19.94 23.04
C GLY A 91 -16.85 -19.20 24.30
N MET A 92 -16.60 -17.89 24.38
CA MET A 92 -17.11 -17.04 25.45
C MET A 92 -18.63 -16.96 25.43
N ILE A 93 -19.25 -16.76 24.26
CA ILE A 93 -20.72 -16.77 24.08
C ILE A 93 -21.28 -18.12 24.52
N SER A 94 -20.67 -19.23 24.11
CA SER A 94 -21.10 -20.58 24.52
C SER A 94 -21.03 -20.77 26.05
N ALA A 95 -20.07 -20.15 26.73
CA ALA A 95 -19.94 -20.26 28.19
C ALA A 95 -21.05 -19.54 28.96
N PHE A 96 -21.70 -18.53 28.36
CA PHE A 96 -22.87 -17.88 28.97
C PHE A 96 -24.10 -18.78 29.05
N PHE A 97 -24.15 -19.85 28.25
CA PHE A 97 -25.27 -20.81 28.27
C PHE A 97 -25.08 -21.96 29.27
N SER A 98 -24.00 -21.95 30.08
CA SER A 98 -23.79 -22.96 31.11
C SER A 98 -24.86 -22.88 32.22
N PRO A 99 -25.41 -24.02 32.66
CA PRO A 99 -26.55 -24.05 33.60
C PRO A 99 -26.20 -23.65 35.04
N SER A 100 -24.92 -23.72 35.43
CA SER A 100 -24.45 -23.34 36.77
C SER A 100 -23.84 -21.93 36.75
N HIS A 101 -24.30 -21.06 37.66
CA HIS A 101 -23.80 -19.69 37.81
C HIS A 101 -22.31 -19.64 38.20
N GLU A 102 -21.87 -20.57 39.04
CA GLU A 102 -20.48 -20.65 39.49
C GLU A 102 -19.55 -21.08 38.35
N GLU A 103 -19.97 -22.05 37.53
CA GLU A 103 -19.20 -22.50 36.37
C GLU A 103 -19.12 -21.42 35.29
N MET A 104 -20.21 -20.69 35.06
CA MET A 104 -20.24 -19.55 34.12
C MET A 104 -19.19 -18.49 34.50
N CYS A 105 -19.17 -18.07 35.76
CA CYS A 105 -18.21 -17.07 36.25
C CYS A 105 -16.76 -17.52 36.07
N ALA A 106 -16.42 -18.78 36.40
CA ALA A 106 -15.08 -19.31 36.23
C ALA A 106 -14.64 -19.38 34.76
N ARG A 107 -15.55 -19.78 33.86
CA ARG A 107 -15.27 -19.83 32.40
C ARG A 107 -15.05 -18.43 31.84
N ILE A 108 -15.89 -17.46 32.19
CA ILE A 108 -15.76 -16.07 31.73
C ILE A 108 -14.45 -15.46 32.21
N GLN A 109 -14.05 -15.69 33.47
CA GLN A 109 -12.75 -15.24 33.98
C GLN A 109 -11.59 -15.81 33.16
N THR A 110 -11.67 -17.10 32.81
CA THR A 110 -10.66 -17.75 31.96
C THR A 110 -10.61 -17.12 30.57
N TYR A 111 -11.75 -16.90 29.91
CA TYR A 111 -11.80 -16.22 28.61
C TYR A 111 -11.30 -14.78 28.66
N SER A 112 -11.59 -14.04 29.75
CA SER A 112 -11.08 -12.69 29.96
C SER A 112 -9.54 -12.67 30.04
N LEU A 113 -8.93 -13.61 30.77
CA LEU A 113 -7.47 -13.77 30.81
C LEU A 113 -6.89 -14.13 29.44
N ILE A 114 -7.56 -15.01 28.68
CA ILE A 114 -7.17 -15.35 27.31
C ILE A 114 -7.19 -14.09 26.43
N PHE A 115 -8.26 -13.30 26.45
CA PHE A 115 -8.35 -12.04 25.69
C PHE A 115 -7.25 -11.04 26.06
N SER A 116 -6.98 -10.89 27.36
CA SER A 116 -5.92 -10.02 27.84
C SER A 116 -4.53 -10.47 27.33
N SER A 117 -4.24 -11.77 27.40
CA SER A 117 -2.99 -12.33 26.88
C SER A 117 -2.87 -12.19 25.36
N LEU A 118 -3.95 -12.44 24.62
CA LEU A 118 -4.00 -12.30 23.16
C LEU A 118 -3.74 -10.85 22.74
N ALA A 119 -4.30 -9.87 23.46
CA ALA A 119 -4.07 -8.45 23.20
C ALA A 119 -2.59 -8.07 23.41
N LEU A 120 -1.98 -8.50 24.53
CA LEU A 120 -0.57 -8.24 24.81
C LEU A 120 0.35 -8.85 23.75
N ILE A 121 0.12 -10.12 23.39
CA ILE A 121 0.89 -10.81 22.34
C ILE A 121 0.72 -10.10 21.00
N SER A 122 -0.49 -9.70 20.66
CA SER A 122 -0.78 -9.00 19.40
C SER A 122 -0.02 -7.69 19.29
N ILE A 123 0.06 -6.90 20.37
CA ILE A 123 0.83 -5.66 20.40
C ILE A 123 2.32 -5.94 20.16
N ILE A 124 2.89 -6.94 20.84
CA ILE A 124 4.31 -7.29 20.71
C ILE A 124 4.64 -7.74 19.29
N VAL A 125 3.81 -8.62 18.71
CA VAL A 125 4.01 -9.15 17.35
C VAL A 125 3.84 -8.03 16.32
N ASN A 126 2.80 -7.20 16.45
CA ASN A 126 2.55 -6.08 15.53
C ASN A 126 3.67 -5.04 15.56
N LEU A 127 4.15 -4.67 16.75
CA LEU A 127 5.27 -3.74 16.90
C LEU A 127 6.55 -4.33 16.30
N SER A 128 6.82 -5.60 16.56
CA SER A 128 7.97 -6.31 15.99
C SER A 128 7.89 -6.36 14.47
N GLN A 129 6.72 -6.69 13.90
CA GLN A 129 6.46 -6.70 12.47
C GLN A 129 6.79 -5.34 11.84
N HIS A 130 6.14 -4.26 12.29
CA HIS A 130 6.34 -2.93 11.72
C HIS A 130 7.76 -2.41 11.91
N TYR A 131 8.40 -2.70 13.05
CA TYR A 131 9.79 -2.33 13.27
C TYR A 131 10.75 -3.00 12.27
N ASN A 132 10.63 -4.31 12.08
CA ASN A 132 11.49 -5.05 11.15
C ASN A 132 11.28 -4.59 9.69
N PHE A 133 10.03 -4.39 9.26
CA PHE A 133 9.76 -3.88 7.90
C PHE A 133 10.19 -2.42 7.71
N ALA A 134 10.05 -1.57 8.74
CA ALA A 134 10.50 -0.19 8.69
C ALA A 134 12.03 -0.08 8.58
N TYR A 135 12.77 -0.90 9.34
CA TYR A 135 14.22 -0.97 9.27
C TYR A 135 14.68 -1.45 7.89
N MET A 136 14.17 -2.61 7.45
CA MET A 136 14.48 -3.19 6.14
C MET A 136 14.16 -2.20 5.01
N GLY A 137 13.00 -1.54 5.07
CA GLY A 137 12.59 -0.55 4.09
C GLY A 137 13.51 0.69 4.07
N GLY A 138 13.95 1.17 5.23
CA GLY A 138 14.89 2.29 5.32
C GLY A 138 16.24 1.99 4.67
N GLN A 139 16.76 0.79 4.90
CA GLN A 139 18.03 0.34 4.35
C GLN A 139 17.97 0.10 2.83
N LEU A 140 16.85 -0.45 2.35
CA LEU A 140 16.57 -0.58 0.93
C LEU A 140 16.53 0.80 0.24
N THR A 141 15.79 1.77 0.81
CA THR A 141 15.72 3.15 0.29
C THR A 141 17.10 3.79 0.24
N LYS A 142 17.92 3.63 1.28
CA LYS A 142 19.29 4.18 1.32
C LYS A 142 20.13 3.64 0.16
N ARG A 143 20.11 2.33 -0.08
CA ARG A 143 20.87 1.69 -1.17
C ARG A 143 20.41 2.15 -2.55
N ILE A 144 19.10 2.27 -2.76
CA ILE A 144 18.53 2.74 -4.02
C ILE A 144 18.98 4.18 -4.29
N ARG A 145 18.86 5.07 -3.29
CA ARG A 145 19.28 6.47 -3.43
C ARG A 145 20.76 6.61 -3.76
N LEU A 146 21.62 5.85 -3.07
CA LEU A 146 23.07 5.87 -3.33
C LEU A 146 23.40 5.43 -4.76
N ARG A 147 22.82 4.32 -5.24
CA ARG A 147 23.07 3.82 -6.60
C ARG A 147 22.53 4.74 -7.69
N MET A 148 21.35 5.32 -7.47
CA MET A 148 20.78 6.28 -8.42
C MET A 148 21.62 7.55 -8.47
N LEU A 149 22.05 8.09 -7.33
CA LEU A 149 22.92 9.26 -7.29
C LEU A 149 24.27 8.99 -7.97
N GLU A 150 24.89 7.84 -7.68
CA GLU A 150 26.14 7.41 -8.34
C GLU A 150 26.00 7.39 -9.86
N LYS A 151 24.86 6.92 -10.39
CA LYS A 151 24.59 6.91 -11.83
C LYS A 151 24.31 8.30 -12.40
N ILE A 152 23.55 9.13 -11.70
CA ILE A 152 23.26 10.50 -12.13
C ILE A 152 24.58 11.28 -12.28
N LEU A 153 25.52 11.13 -11.34
CA LEU A 153 26.83 11.81 -11.39
C LEU A 153 27.73 11.37 -12.56
N THR A 154 27.42 10.28 -13.27
CA THR A 154 28.17 9.83 -14.45
C THR A 154 27.67 10.40 -15.77
N PHE A 155 26.58 11.18 -15.75
CA PHE A 155 26.05 11.82 -16.96
C PHE A 155 26.86 13.05 -17.37
N GLU A 156 26.81 13.37 -18.66
CA GLU A 156 27.47 14.54 -19.23
C GLU A 156 26.79 15.85 -18.81
N ALA A 157 27.55 16.95 -18.78
CA ALA A 157 27.05 18.26 -18.37
C ALA A 157 25.85 18.73 -19.20
N ALA A 158 25.85 18.47 -20.52
CA ALA A 158 24.77 18.84 -21.43
C ALA A 158 23.42 18.18 -21.08
N TRP A 159 23.42 17.03 -20.40
CA TRP A 159 22.19 16.38 -19.97
C TRP A 159 21.48 17.14 -18.84
N PHE A 160 22.26 17.85 -18.00
CA PHE A 160 21.76 18.67 -16.90
C PHE A 160 21.26 20.06 -17.33
N ASP A 161 21.57 20.48 -18.57
CA ASP A 161 21.11 21.76 -19.13
C ASP A 161 19.62 21.74 -19.52
N GLU A 162 19.03 20.54 -19.64
CA GLU A 162 17.59 20.37 -19.86
C GLU A 162 16.79 20.75 -18.60
N GLU A 163 15.75 21.59 -18.73
CA GLU A 163 14.94 22.05 -17.59
C GLU A 163 14.36 20.89 -16.75
N GLN A 164 14.03 19.77 -17.42
CA GLN A 164 13.50 18.56 -16.79
C GLN A 164 14.51 17.82 -15.91
N ASN A 165 15.81 18.01 -16.17
CA ASN A 165 16.92 17.35 -15.48
C ASN A 165 17.68 18.33 -14.57
N SER A 166 17.06 19.45 -14.21
CA SER A 166 17.66 20.34 -13.21
C SER A 166 17.92 19.58 -11.90
N SER A 167 18.97 19.99 -11.20
CA SER A 167 19.40 19.33 -9.94
C SER A 167 18.27 19.25 -8.90
N GLY A 168 17.39 20.25 -8.84
CA GLY A 168 16.21 20.27 -7.96
C GLY A 168 15.13 19.27 -8.40
N ALA A 169 14.83 19.21 -9.71
CA ALA A 169 13.87 18.26 -10.27
C ALA A 169 14.32 16.82 -10.04
N LEU A 170 15.60 16.52 -10.26
CA LEU A 170 16.19 15.19 -10.03
C LEU A 170 16.18 14.79 -8.57
N CYS A 171 16.53 15.69 -7.66
CA CYS A 171 16.48 15.43 -6.22
C CYS A 171 15.06 15.07 -5.76
N CYS A 172 14.06 15.83 -6.24
CA CYS A 172 12.65 15.57 -5.94
C CYS A 172 12.20 14.21 -6.49
N ARG A 173 12.51 13.91 -7.75
CA ARG A 173 12.20 12.61 -8.39
C ARG A 173 12.86 11.46 -7.65
N LEU A 174 14.15 11.57 -7.34
CA LEU A 174 14.91 10.55 -6.60
C LEU A 174 14.28 10.27 -5.24
N ASN A 175 13.91 11.31 -4.49
CA ASN A 175 13.27 11.17 -3.19
C ASN A 175 11.91 10.47 -3.31
N ASN A 176 11.10 10.87 -4.29
CA ASN A 176 9.77 10.32 -4.51
C ASN A 176 9.81 8.87 -4.98
N GLU A 177 10.63 8.54 -5.99
CA GLU A 177 10.79 7.18 -6.51
C GLU A 177 11.32 6.23 -5.43
N ALA A 178 12.34 6.65 -4.66
CA ALA A 178 12.88 5.82 -3.59
C ALA A 178 11.88 5.60 -2.44
N SER A 179 11.03 6.60 -2.15
CA SER A 179 9.98 6.48 -1.13
C SER A 179 8.81 5.62 -1.62
N MET A 180 8.45 5.71 -2.90
CA MET A 180 7.46 4.85 -3.54
C MET A 180 7.90 3.39 -3.49
N VAL A 181 9.15 3.09 -3.86
CA VAL A 181 9.70 1.73 -3.78
C VAL A 181 9.68 1.22 -2.34
N LYS A 182 10.00 2.07 -1.35
CA LYS A 182 9.90 1.70 0.07
C LYS A 182 8.49 1.24 0.43
N SER A 183 7.47 2.04 0.11
CA SER A 183 6.09 1.72 0.47
C SER A 183 5.60 0.46 -0.25
N LEU A 184 5.99 0.28 -1.52
CA LEU A 184 5.67 -0.92 -2.28
C LEU A 184 6.31 -2.18 -1.67
N VAL A 185 7.57 -2.13 -1.27
CA VAL A 185 8.27 -3.33 -0.78
C VAL A 185 8.03 -3.58 0.70
N ALA A 186 8.06 -2.56 1.57
CA ALA A 186 7.88 -2.74 3.00
C ALA A 186 6.40 -2.87 3.38
N ASP A 187 5.54 -1.96 2.91
CA ASP A 187 4.15 -1.90 3.38
C ASP A 187 3.26 -2.90 2.62
N ARG A 188 3.36 -2.94 1.28
CA ARG A 188 2.46 -3.80 0.48
C ARG A 188 2.79 -5.27 0.60
N VAL A 189 4.07 -5.65 0.70
CA VAL A 189 4.45 -7.06 0.88
C VAL A 189 4.02 -7.56 2.25
N SER A 190 4.24 -6.79 3.31
CA SER A 190 3.77 -7.16 4.67
C SER A 190 2.25 -7.31 4.69
N LEU A 191 1.51 -6.37 4.12
CA LEU A 191 0.05 -6.46 4.02
C LEU A 191 -0.41 -7.70 3.24
N LEU A 192 0.26 -8.02 2.12
CA LEU A 192 -0.07 -9.20 1.32
C LEU A 192 0.21 -10.48 2.10
N LEU A 193 1.33 -10.58 2.80
CA LEU A 193 1.67 -11.74 3.65
C LEU A 193 0.67 -11.91 4.80
N GLN A 194 0.32 -10.81 5.46
CA GLN A 194 -0.64 -10.81 6.56
C GLN A 194 -2.04 -11.22 6.10
N THR A 195 -2.52 -10.68 4.98
CA THR A 195 -3.86 -11.00 4.45
C THR A 195 -3.94 -12.43 3.92
N THR A 196 -2.92 -12.88 3.20
CA THR A 196 -2.86 -14.28 2.71
C THR A 196 -2.76 -15.28 3.85
N SER A 197 -1.96 -15.00 4.89
CA SER A 197 -1.88 -15.84 6.08
C SER A 197 -3.20 -15.87 6.86
N ALA A 198 -3.85 -14.72 7.05
CA ALA A 198 -5.14 -14.65 7.72
C ALA A 198 -6.22 -15.46 7.00
N VAL A 199 -6.32 -15.35 5.67
CA VAL A 199 -7.27 -16.13 4.86
C VAL A 199 -6.96 -17.62 4.94
N ALA A 200 -5.69 -18.02 4.83
CA ALA A 200 -5.29 -19.42 4.91
C ALA A 200 -5.63 -20.03 6.28
N ILE A 201 -5.30 -19.34 7.37
CA ILE A 201 -5.57 -19.79 8.74
C ILE A 201 -7.07 -19.84 9.01
N ALA A 202 -7.83 -18.83 8.58
CA ALA A 202 -9.28 -18.82 8.69
C ALA A 202 -9.92 -20.01 7.98
N MET A 203 -9.48 -20.30 6.74
CA MET A 203 -9.96 -21.44 5.97
C MET A 203 -9.67 -22.77 6.66
N ILE A 204 -8.42 -22.97 7.13
CA ILE A 204 -8.03 -24.20 7.83
C ILE A 204 -8.85 -24.37 9.10
N MET A 205 -8.96 -23.34 9.94
CA MET A 205 -9.73 -23.40 11.19
C MET A 205 -11.21 -23.66 10.94
N GLY A 206 -11.79 -23.02 9.92
CA GLY A 206 -13.18 -23.26 9.51
C GLY A 206 -13.40 -24.70 9.05
N LEU A 207 -12.50 -25.25 8.24
CA LEU A 207 -12.58 -26.61 7.74
C LEU A 207 -12.47 -27.64 8.88
N VAL A 208 -11.60 -27.40 9.87
CA VAL A 208 -11.42 -28.31 11.02
C VAL A 208 -12.65 -28.34 11.91
N LEU A 209 -13.22 -27.17 12.25
CA LEU A 209 -14.36 -27.08 13.17
C LEU A 209 -15.67 -27.55 12.53
N ALA A 210 -15.83 -27.31 11.23
CA ALA A 210 -17.08 -27.52 10.52
C ALA A 210 -16.95 -28.57 9.41
N TRP A 211 -16.00 -29.52 9.48
CA TRP A 211 -15.77 -30.50 8.40
C TRP A 211 -17.03 -31.25 7.98
N LYS A 212 -17.96 -31.50 8.93
CA LYS A 212 -19.28 -32.09 8.64
C LYS A 212 -20.28 -31.11 8.01
N LEU A 213 -20.31 -29.84 8.42
CA LEU A 213 -21.17 -28.82 7.79
C LEU A 213 -20.65 -28.45 6.39
N ALA A 214 -19.33 -28.42 6.20
CA ALA A 214 -18.68 -28.16 4.92
C ALA A 214 -18.88 -29.30 3.91
N LEU A 215 -18.81 -30.56 4.34
CA LEU A 215 -19.16 -31.74 3.52
C LEU A 215 -20.65 -31.81 3.16
N VAL A 216 -21.53 -31.19 3.98
CA VAL A 216 -22.98 -31.15 3.73
C VAL A 216 -23.38 -29.98 2.83
N MET A 217 -22.58 -28.92 2.77
CA MET A 217 -22.85 -27.73 1.95
C MET A 217 -22.34 -27.86 0.50
N ILE A 218 -21.40 -28.77 0.24
CA ILE A 218 -20.89 -29.13 -1.10
C ILE A 218 -21.75 -30.22 -1.73
#